data_AF-A0A845LRN3-F1
#
_entry.id   AF-A0A845LRN3-F1
#
_cell.length_a   1.000
_cell.length_b   1.000
_cell.length_c   1.000
_cell.angle_alpha   90.00
_cell.angle_beta   90.00
_cell.angle_gamma   90.00
#
_symmetry.space_group_name_H-M   'P 1'
#
loop_
_entity.id
_entity.type
_entity.pdbx_description
1 polymer ?
#
loop_
_entity_poly.entity_id
_entity_poly.type
_entity_poly.pdbx_seq_one_letter_code
_entity_poly.pdbx_strand_id
1 'polypeptide(L)' 'SETKEVSHSVPGHPTATMAEVVEKAERQAIFEALEASGGNREQAARLLEVSLRTLYYKIQKYQLQSEEIIHTN' A
#
# COMPACT_ATOMS: atom_id res chain seq x y z
N SER A 1 -7.50 5.79 -30.81
CA SER A 1 -8.73 5.20 -30.24
C SER A 1 -8.39 4.70 -28.86
N GLU A 2 -8.55 5.53 -27.85
CA GLU A 2 -8.29 5.17 -26.46
C GLU A 2 -9.59 5.39 -25.70
N THR A 3 -10.40 4.33 -25.65
CA THR A 3 -11.62 4.27 -24.86
C THR A 3 -11.21 4.16 -23.40
N LYS A 4 -11.00 5.33 -22.78
CA LYS A 4 -10.97 5.46 -21.33
C LYS A 4 -12.40 5.22 -20.84
N GLU A 5 -12.65 3.99 -20.39
CA GLU A 5 -13.90 3.49 -19.83
C GLU A 5 -14.47 4.54 -18.85
N VAL A 6 -15.59 5.14 -19.26
CA VAL A 6 -16.33 6.12 -18.49
C VAL A 6 -17.05 5.37 -17.37
N SER A 7 -16.63 5.64 -16.13
CA SER A 7 -17.22 5.12 -14.90
C SER A 7 -18.68 5.55 -14.75
N HIS A 8 -19.61 4.73 -15.23
CA HIS A 8 -21.01 4.79 -14.84
C HIS A 8 -21.18 3.95 -13.56
N SER A 9 -21.03 4.58 -12.41
CA SER A 9 -21.30 3.93 -11.12
C SER A 9 -22.79 3.84 -10.86
N VAL A 10 -23.33 2.61 -10.93
CA VAL A 10 -24.65 2.30 -10.39
C VAL A 10 -24.55 2.37 -8.86
N PRO A 11 -25.36 3.19 -8.15
CA PRO A 11 -25.32 3.27 -6.70
C PRO A 11 -25.73 1.92 -6.08
N GLY A 12 -24.84 1.30 -5.30
CA GLY A 12 -25.15 0.10 -4.52
C GLY A 12 -24.22 -1.10 -4.69
N HIS A 13 -23.28 -1.07 -5.65
CA HIS A 13 -22.31 -2.14 -5.84
C HIS A 13 -20.88 -1.70 -5.48
N PRO A 14 -20.10 -2.57 -4.80
CA PRO A 14 -18.70 -2.28 -4.52
C PRO A 14 -17.95 -2.12 -5.85
N THR A 15 -17.30 -0.98 -6.02
CA THR A 15 -16.52 -0.62 -7.21
C THR A 15 -15.13 -1.26 -7.23
N ALA A 16 -14.78 -1.99 -6.17
CA ALA A 16 -13.51 -2.67 -5.99
C ALA A 16 -13.75 -4.06 -5.38
N THR A 17 -12.91 -5.00 -5.76
CA THR A 17 -12.84 -6.34 -5.20
C THR A 17 -12.25 -6.32 -3.79
N MET A 18 -12.52 -7.37 -3.01
CA MET A 18 -11.92 -7.52 -1.67
C MET A 18 -10.38 -7.49 -1.73
N ALA A 19 -9.80 -8.06 -2.79
CA ALA A 19 -8.35 -8.09 -2.99
C ALA A 19 -7.78 -6.67 -3.13
N GLU A 20 -8.42 -5.80 -3.90
CA GLU A 20 -7.99 -4.41 -4.09
C GLU A 20 -8.13 -3.58 -2.81
N VAL A 21 -9.21 -3.81 -2.04
CA VAL A 21 -9.41 -3.13 -0.74
C VAL A 21 -8.32 -3.52 0.25
N VAL A 22 -8.00 -4.82 0.35
CA VAL A 22 -6.93 -5.34 1.21
C VAL A 22 -5.58 -4.79 0.76
N GLU A 23 -5.28 -4.82 -0.54
CA GLU A 23 -4.03 -4.28 -1.07
C GLU A 23 -3.84 -2.79 -0.74
N LYS A 24 -4.89 -1.97 -0.90
CA LYS A 24 -4.84 -0.55 -0.55
C LYS A 24 -4.56 -0.35 0.94
N ALA A 25 -5.26 -1.10 1.81
CA ALA A 25 -5.05 -1.02 3.25
C ALA A 25 -3.63 -1.46 3.65
N GLU A 26 -3.12 -2.53 3.06
CA GLU A 26 -1.76 -3.01 3.32
C GLU A 26 -0.70 -2.01 2.85
N ARG A 27 -0.86 -1.41 1.66
CA ARG A 27 0.04 -0.36 1.16
C ARG A 27 0.11 0.82 2.11
N GLN A 28 -1.05 1.30 2.57
CA GLN A 28 -1.14 2.43 3.49
C GLN A 28 -0.46 2.12 4.84
N ALA A 29 -0.76 0.96 5.44
CA ALA A 29 -0.15 0.55 6.70
C ALA A 29 1.38 0.42 6.61
N ILE A 30 1.90 -0.12 5.50
CA ILE A 30 3.34 -0.22 5.26
C ILE A 30 3.97 1.16 5.14
N PHE A 31 3.34 2.09 4.43
CA PHE A 31 3.82 3.46 4.28
C PHE A 31 3.91 4.16 5.64
N GLU A 32 2.82 4.17 6.42
CA GLU A 32 2.76 4.80 7.74
C GLU A 32 3.78 4.21 8.71
N ALA A 33 3.97 2.89 8.70
CA ALA A 33 4.95 2.25 9.56
C ALA A 33 6.40 2.57 9.16
N LEU A 34 6.67 2.73 7.86
CA LEU A 34 7.99 3.15 7.38
C LEU A 34 8.25 4.63 7.67
N GLU A 35 7.25 5.49 7.53
CA GLU A 35 7.34 6.91 7.89
C GLU A 35 7.61 7.07 9.39
N ALA A 36 6.78 6.42 10.23
CA ALA A 36 6.93 6.45 11.69
C ALA A 36 8.26 5.87 12.18
N SER A 37 8.89 4.98 11.40
CA SER A 37 10.19 4.40 11.71
C SER A 37 11.38 5.13 11.07
N GLY A 38 11.15 6.22 10.33
CA GLY A 38 12.18 6.93 9.57
C GLY A 38 12.85 6.07 8.49
N GLY A 39 12.10 5.15 7.88
CA GLY A 39 12.57 4.23 6.85
C GLY A 39 13.22 2.94 7.39
N ASN A 40 13.26 2.76 8.72
CA ASN A 40 13.82 1.54 9.31
C ASN A 40 12.83 0.37 9.14
N ARG A 41 13.15 -0.54 8.22
CA ARG A 41 12.32 -1.70 7.87
C ARG A 41 12.13 -2.68 9.02
N GLU A 42 13.11 -2.87 9.90
CA GLU A 42 12.97 -3.74 11.06
C GLU A 42 12.01 -3.15 12.10
N GLN A 43 12.10 -1.85 12.35
CA GLN A 43 11.17 -1.14 13.22
C GLN A 43 9.76 -1.12 12.64
N ALA A 44 9.61 -0.84 11.34
CA ALA A 44 8.31 -0.88 10.67
C ALA A 44 7.66 -2.27 10.74
N ALA A 45 8.43 -3.34 10.56
CA ALA A 45 7.93 -4.70 10.69
C ALA A 45 7.43 -4.99 12.12
N ARG A 46 8.13 -4.48 13.14
CA ARG A 46 7.69 -4.56 14.54
C ARG A 46 6.42 -3.77 14.79
N LEU A 47 6.29 -2.56 14.26
CA LEU A 47 5.08 -1.73 14.39
C LEU A 47 3.86 -2.41 13.76
N LEU A 48 4.05 -3.14 12.67
CA LEU A 48 3.00 -3.88 11.97
C LEU A 48 2.78 -5.31 12.50
N GLU A 49 3.54 -5.74 13.52
CA GLU A 49 3.51 -7.09 14.08
C GLU A 49 3.70 -8.22 13.04
N VAL A 50 4.53 -7.97 12.03
CA VAL A 50 4.87 -8.95 10.99
C VAL A 50 6.34 -9.29 10.99
N SER A 51 6.70 -10.42 10.40
CA SER A 51 8.11 -10.72 10.15
C SER A 51 8.71 -9.72 9.16
N LEU A 52 10.01 -9.43 9.32
CA LEU A 52 10.76 -8.62 8.36
C LEU A 52 10.65 -9.16 6.92
N ARG A 53 10.64 -10.49 6.76
CA ARG A 53 10.46 -11.16 5.47
C ARG A 53 9.10 -10.85 4.83
N THR A 54 8.03 -10.86 5.64
CA THR A 54 6.68 -10.50 5.18
C THR A 54 6.64 -9.05 4.70
N LEU A 55 7.24 -8.14 5.47
CA LEU A 55 7.33 -6.73 5.09
C LEU A 55 8.08 -6.57 3.76
N TYR A 56 9.25 -7.20 3.61
CA TYR A 56 10.00 -7.17 2.35
C TYR A 56 9.20 -7.68 1.16
N TYR A 57 8.51 -8.81 1.32
CA TYR A 57 7.67 -9.37 0.26
C TYR A 57 6.56 -8.39 -0.15
N LYS A 58 5.88 -7.77 0.81
CA LYS A 58 4.81 -6.81 0.52
C LYS A 58 5.34 -5.53 -0.14
N ILE A 59 6.47 -5.00 0.32
CA ILE A 59 7.14 -3.85 -0.32
C ILE A 59 7.48 -4.15 -1.78
N GLN A 60 8.05 -5.32 -2.06
CA GLN A 60 8.38 -5.74 -3.43
C GLN A 60 7.12 -5.99 -4.27
N LYS A 61 6.14 -6.71 -3.74
CA LYS A 61 4.87 -7.02 -4.41
C LYS A 61 4.16 -5.74 -4.83
N TYR A 62 4.11 -4.76 -3.94
CA TYR A 62 3.45 -3.50 -4.18
C TYR A 62 4.34 -2.47 -4.87
N GLN A 63 5.61 -2.79 -5.15
CA GLN A 63 6.55 -1.85 -5.78
C GLN A 63 6.63 -0.53 -5.02
N LEU A 64 6.53 -0.58 -3.68
CA LEU A 64 6.72 0.59 -2.82
C LEU A 64 8.21 0.95 -2.85
N GLN A 65 8.59 1.81 -3.80
CA GLN A 65 9.96 2.30 -3.97
C GLN A 65 10.27 3.28 -2.84
N SER A 66 11.54 3.31 -2.44
CA SER A 66 11.99 4.17 -1.33
C SER A 66 11.79 5.66 -1.65
N GLU A 67 11.74 6.03 -2.93
CA GLU A 67 11.55 7.39 -3.43
C GLU A 67 10.17 7.99 -3.10
N GLU A 68 9.15 7.18 -2.85
CA GLU A 68 7.79 7.65 -2.48
C GLU A 68 7.72 8.12 -1.02
N ILE A 69 8.68 7.67 -0.17
CA ILE A 69 8.69 7.92 1.29
C ILE A 69 9.38 9.24 1.64
N ILE A 70 10.15 9.84 0.71
CA ILE A 70 11.00 11.02 0.97
C ILE A 70 10.34 12.36 0.58
N HIS A 71 9.12 12.35 0.04
CA HIS A 71 8.47 13.54 -0.54
C HIS A 71 7.43 14.24 0.34
N THR A 72 7.39 13.98 1.64
CA THR A 72 6.52 14.74 2.56
C THR A 72 7.37 15.47 3.59
N ASN A 73 7.69 16.72 3.26
CA ASN A 73 8.23 17.75 4.16
C ASN A 73 7.53 19.07 3.84
#